data_AF-A0A9W4E955-F1
#
_entry.id   AF-A0A9W4E955-F1
#
_cell.length_a   1.000
_cell.length_b   1.000
_cell.length_c   1.000
_cell.angle_alpha   90.00
_cell.angle_beta   90.00
_cell.angle_gamma   90.00
#
_symmetry.space_group_name_H-M   'P 1'
#
loop_
_entity.id
_entity.type
_entity.pdbx_description
1 polymer ?
#
loop_
_entity_poly.entity_id
_entity_poly.type
_entity_poly.pdbx_seq_one_letter_code
_entity_poly.pdbx_strand_id
1 'polypeptide(L)'
;MRSPRTTAAVLAATAAMLLGGGTGVAAARPAAPSAAAPSAVTSAASAAAPAAVGVCSSTALAGGSVQGALAPAEVQRQLSSLTAQHRAQYGIPDKGPLGTGSSAGAGAGSTAVRPLVSIHPAQGTAFKSQSGADGSCATQSVTTQLTVKNSATTIYTPTMYPPGGSCVELVTVYTTSVRAVSAWDWCRSVSFAASVPINSSFLSTYTNGSSAYTGRVVRTSAASNTWTAALYNYAAGRWDTLFTQSGTNQSGRTDGWDIEELYSATGSSGRAYSCDDMAGLTFESSSISVRNNGTWSVATSANSDTHYDQPNSAFYCPTRSYQMLSTYDHWRAVG
;
A
#
# COMPACT_ATOMS: atom_id res chain seq x y z
N MET A 1 -26.96 -44.29 31.94
CA MET A 1 -25.66 -44.51 32.63
C MET A 1 -24.96 -43.15 32.67
N ARG A 2 -25.18 -42.38 33.73
CA ARG A 2 -24.20 -41.96 34.77
C ARG A 2 -22.90 -41.35 34.22
N SER A 3 -22.78 -40.04 34.45
CA SER A 3 -21.57 -39.19 34.44
C SER A 3 -20.62 -39.56 35.60
N PRO A 4 -19.34 -39.13 35.58
CA PRO A 4 -18.95 -37.90 36.32
C PRO A 4 -17.94 -37.03 35.51
N ARG A 5 -17.97 -35.69 35.51
CA ARG A 5 -17.57 -34.70 36.54
C ARG A 5 -16.17 -34.90 37.13
N THR A 6 -15.28 -33.94 36.84
CA THR A 6 -14.19 -33.54 37.75
C THR A 6 -14.07 -32.02 37.77
N THR A 7 -14.00 -31.51 38.99
CA THR A 7 -13.96 -30.13 39.47
C THR A 7 -12.55 -29.79 39.98
N ALA A 8 -12.34 -28.48 40.22
CA ALA A 8 -11.33 -27.85 41.09
C ALA A 8 -9.89 -27.71 40.50
N ALA A 9 -9.09 -26.68 40.82
CA ALA A 9 -9.15 -25.74 41.94
C ALA A 9 -8.48 -24.37 41.62
N VAL A 10 -8.83 -23.40 42.45
CA VAL A 10 -8.30 -22.04 42.61
C VAL A 10 -6.91 -22.05 43.24
N LEU A 11 -6.04 -21.10 42.88
CA LEU A 11 -5.02 -20.54 43.78
C LEU A 11 -4.79 -19.06 43.47
N ALA A 12 -5.03 -18.24 44.49
CA ALA A 12 -4.70 -16.83 44.56
C ALA A 12 -3.24 -16.65 44.97
N ALA A 13 -2.59 -15.59 44.50
CA ALA A 13 -1.42 -15.00 45.15
C ALA A 13 -1.34 -13.50 44.86
N THR A 14 -1.66 -12.73 45.90
CA THR A 14 -1.31 -11.32 46.14
C THR A 14 0.20 -11.14 46.26
N ALA A 15 0.74 -10.05 45.69
CA ALA A 15 1.92 -9.36 46.23
C ALA A 15 1.84 -7.86 45.90
N ALA A 16 1.77 -7.07 46.96
CA ALA A 16 1.96 -5.62 46.98
C ALA A 16 3.46 -5.29 47.14
N MET A 17 3.77 -3.98 47.03
CA MET A 17 5.04 -3.26 47.27
C MET A 17 5.65 -2.68 45.98
N LEU A 18 6.17 -1.45 45.91
CA LEU A 18 6.55 -0.48 46.93
C LEU A 18 6.58 0.93 46.28
N LEU A 19 6.18 1.93 47.04
CA LEU A 19 6.42 3.36 46.78
C LEU A 19 7.92 3.67 46.85
N GLY A 20 8.41 4.46 45.90
CA GLY A 20 9.74 5.05 45.93
C GLY A 20 9.71 6.46 45.38
N GLY A 21 9.53 7.44 46.28
CA GLY A 21 9.68 8.86 45.98
C GLY A 21 11.16 9.23 45.86
N GLY A 22 11.47 10.11 44.91
CA GLY A 22 12.81 10.68 44.73
C GLY A 22 12.69 12.09 44.18
N THR A 23 12.63 13.07 45.08
CA THR A 23 12.79 14.50 44.79
C THR A 23 14.28 14.81 44.62
N GLY A 24 14.72 14.97 43.37
CA GLY A 24 16.08 15.38 43.01
C GLY A 24 16.14 16.87 42.68
N VAL A 25 17.02 17.57 43.39
CA VAL A 25 17.17 19.02 43.50
C VAL A 25 17.85 19.62 42.26
N ALA A 26 17.41 20.84 41.91
CA ALA A 26 17.94 21.67 40.85
C ALA A 26 19.42 22.04 41.03
N ALA A 27 20.18 21.97 39.94
CA ALA A 27 21.48 22.63 39.81
C ALA A 27 21.38 23.72 38.73
N ALA A 28 21.33 24.97 39.18
CA ALA A 28 21.46 26.15 38.33
C ALA A 28 22.89 26.22 37.75
N ARG A 29 22.99 26.40 36.44
CA ARG A 29 24.22 26.80 35.76
C ARG A 29 24.15 28.28 35.36
N PRO A 30 25.29 29.01 35.42
CA PRO A 30 25.32 30.45 35.19
C PRO A 30 25.16 30.79 33.70
N ALA A 31 24.58 31.97 33.48
CA ALA A 31 24.39 32.62 32.19
C ALA A 31 25.72 32.94 31.50
N ALA A 32 25.78 32.72 30.20
CA ALA A 32 26.76 33.31 29.30
C ALA A 32 26.02 34.27 28.34
N PRO A 33 26.53 35.49 28.10
CA PRO A 33 25.93 36.43 27.16
C PRO A 33 26.52 36.22 25.77
N SER A 34 25.67 36.24 24.73
CA SER A 34 26.05 36.90 23.48
C SER A 34 24.81 37.16 22.63
N ALA A 35 24.49 38.45 22.48
CA ALA A 35 23.47 38.93 21.58
C ALA A 35 23.96 38.79 20.13
N ALA A 36 23.29 37.94 19.36
CA ALA A 36 23.33 37.99 17.90
C ALA A 36 21.93 38.39 17.42
N ALA A 37 21.89 39.46 16.61
CA ALA A 37 20.68 40.06 16.10
C ALA A 37 19.81 39.06 15.32
N PRO A 38 18.47 39.12 15.44
CA PRO A 38 17.59 38.31 14.62
C PRO A 38 17.58 38.87 13.20
N SER A 39 18.27 38.18 12.29
CA SER A 39 18.00 38.33 10.86
C SER A 39 16.54 37.97 10.62
N ALA A 40 15.74 38.97 10.23
CA ALA A 40 14.37 38.78 9.81
C ALA A 40 14.35 37.89 8.56
N VAL A 41 14.20 36.58 8.77
CA VAL A 41 13.82 35.66 7.71
C VAL A 41 12.36 35.96 7.42
N THR A 42 12.10 36.70 6.35
CA THR A 42 10.79 36.76 5.72
C THR A 42 10.39 35.35 5.34
N SER A 43 9.64 34.68 6.21
CA SER A 43 8.93 33.44 5.90
C SER A 43 7.96 33.74 4.79
N ALA A 44 8.34 33.42 3.55
CA ALA A 44 7.40 33.35 2.45
C ALA A 44 6.26 32.42 2.88
N ALA A 45 5.04 32.96 2.92
CA ALA A 45 3.86 32.20 3.29
C ALA A 45 3.79 30.96 2.40
N SER A 46 4.06 29.79 2.98
CA SER A 46 3.88 28.52 2.31
C SER A 46 2.37 28.40 2.04
N ALA A 47 1.98 28.56 0.78
CA ALA A 47 0.59 28.37 0.38
C ALA A 47 0.17 26.98 0.87
N ALA A 48 -0.87 26.93 1.71
CA ALA A 48 -1.34 25.68 2.28
C ALA A 48 -1.62 24.69 1.14
N ALA A 49 -1.02 23.51 1.20
CA ALA A 49 -1.26 22.47 0.21
C ALA A 49 -2.79 22.21 0.13
N PRO A 50 -3.37 22.09 -1.07
CA PRO A 50 -4.80 21.86 -1.22
C PRO A 50 -5.21 20.58 -0.47
N ALA A 51 -6.36 20.64 0.20
CA ALA A 51 -6.91 19.48 0.89
C ALA A 51 -7.14 18.32 -0.09
N ALA A 52 -6.67 17.13 0.29
CA ALA A 52 -6.59 15.92 -0.54
C ALA A 52 -7.93 15.51 -1.20
N VAL A 53 -9.07 15.74 -0.54
CA VAL A 53 -10.41 15.40 -1.04
C VAL A 53 -10.75 16.10 -2.36
N GLY A 54 -10.24 17.32 -2.58
CA GLY A 54 -10.49 18.07 -3.82
C GLY A 54 -9.66 17.58 -5.02
N VAL A 55 -8.58 16.82 -4.77
CA VAL A 55 -7.62 16.43 -5.81
C VAL A 55 -8.23 15.39 -6.74
N CYS A 56 -8.90 14.36 -6.21
CA CYS A 56 -9.50 13.29 -7.00
C CYS A 56 -10.54 13.81 -8.01
N SER A 57 -11.39 14.76 -7.58
CA SER A 57 -12.38 15.42 -8.42
C SER A 57 -11.84 16.60 -9.23
N SER A 58 -10.55 16.94 -9.09
CA SER A 58 -10.00 18.12 -9.73
C SER A 58 -10.03 17.99 -11.26
N THR A 59 -10.41 19.07 -11.93
CA THR A 59 -10.25 19.25 -13.38
C THR A 59 -8.80 19.59 -13.75
N ALA A 60 -7.84 19.26 -12.87
CA ALA A 60 -6.44 19.54 -13.09
C ALA A 60 -6.00 18.92 -14.42
N LEU A 61 -5.23 19.69 -15.19
CA LEU A 61 -4.83 19.31 -16.53
C LEU A 61 -4.07 17.98 -16.51
N ALA A 62 -4.22 17.21 -17.58
CA ALA A 62 -3.30 16.13 -17.87
C ALA A 62 -1.90 16.75 -18.08
N GLY A 63 -0.96 16.32 -17.26
CA GLY A 63 0.44 16.69 -17.32
C GLY A 63 1.24 15.77 -18.23
N GLY A 64 2.51 15.55 -17.86
CA GLY A 64 3.42 14.69 -18.59
C GLY A 64 3.44 13.27 -18.05
N SER A 65 4.54 12.56 -18.29
CA SER A 65 4.84 11.31 -17.59
C SER A 65 5.34 11.59 -16.17
N VAL A 66 5.13 10.64 -15.26
CA VAL A 66 5.67 10.71 -13.89
C VAL A 66 7.19 10.90 -13.93
N GLN A 67 7.67 11.95 -13.27
CA GLN A 67 9.08 12.29 -13.16
C GLN A 67 9.81 11.24 -12.33
N GLY A 68 10.96 10.78 -12.82
CA GLY A 68 11.75 9.74 -12.15
C GLY A 68 11.20 8.32 -12.33
N ALA A 69 10.19 8.11 -13.17
CA ALA A 69 9.76 6.77 -13.54
C ALA A 69 10.92 5.97 -14.16
N LEU A 70 11.07 4.72 -13.73
CA LEU A 70 12.10 3.81 -14.19
C LEU A 70 11.80 3.34 -15.62
N ALA A 71 12.86 3.07 -16.38
CA ALA A 71 12.71 2.39 -17.67
C ALA A 71 12.08 1.00 -17.48
N PRO A 72 11.25 0.50 -18.41
CA PRO A 72 10.59 -0.81 -18.27
C PRO A 72 11.55 -1.98 -17.99
N ALA A 73 12.73 -1.99 -18.61
CA ALA A 73 13.75 -3.01 -18.37
C ALA A 73 14.25 -3.00 -16.92
N GLU A 74 14.34 -1.83 -16.30
CA GLU A 74 14.75 -1.68 -14.90
C GLU A 74 13.63 -2.13 -13.95
N VAL A 75 12.38 -1.81 -14.25
CA VAL A 75 11.21 -2.35 -13.52
C VAL A 75 11.23 -3.88 -13.54
N GLN A 76 11.43 -4.47 -14.72
CA GLN A 76 11.52 -5.92 -14.87
C GLN A 76 12.70 -6.50 -14.10
N ARG A 77 13.88 -5.87 -14.15
CA ARG A 77 15.06 -6.31 -13.40
C ARG A 77 14.78 -6.33 -11.90
N GLN A 78 14.10 -5.31 -11.37
CA GLN A 78 13.84 -5.18 -9.93
C GLN A 78 12.70 -6.09 -9.44
N LEU A 79 11.66 -6.32 -10.24
CA LEU A 79 10.39 -6.91 -9.79
C LEU A 79 9.99 -8.21 -10.50
N SER A 80 10.81 -8.76 -11.39
CA SER A 80 10.51 -10.01 -12.11
C SER A 80 10.41 -11.24 -11.21
N SER A 81 11.25 -11.34 -10.18
CA SER A 81 11.19 -12.45 -9.21
C SER A 81 9.85 -12.45 -8.46
N LEU A 82 9.44 -11.27 -7.99
CA LEU A 82 8.16 -11.05 -7.32
C LEU A 82 6.97 -11.33 -8.27
N THR A 83 7.06 -10.87 -9.51
CA THR A 83 6.08 -11.17 -10.57
C THR A 83 5.93 -12.68 -10.77
N ALA A 84 7.04 -13.42 -10.85
CA ALA A 84 7.02 -14.87 -11.05
C ALA A 84 6.34 -15.59 -9.88
N GLN A 85 6.61 -15.16 -8.64
CA GLN A 85 5.97 -15.70 -7.44
C GLN A 85 4.45 -15.45 -7.43
N HIS A 86 4.03 -14.23 -7.77
CA HIS A 86 2.61 -13.87 -7.90
C HIS A 86 1.88 -14.75 -8.93
N ARG A 87 2.45 -14.91 -10.13
CA ARG A 87 1.84 -15.75 -11.18
C ARG A 87 1.70 -17.21 -10.75
N ALA A 88 2.72 -17.73 -10.07
CA ALA A 88 2.69 -19.09 -9.53
C ALA A 88 1.57 -19.28 -8.50
N GLN A 89 1.33 -18.29 -7.62
CA GLN A 89 0.26 -18.35 -6.62
C GLN A 89 -1.14 -18.41 -7.24
N TYR A 90 -1.41 -17.63 -8.29
CA TYR A 90 -2.72 -17.61 -8.94
C TYR A 90 -2.91 -18.73 -9.97
N GLY A 91 -1.94 -19.65 -10.10
CA GLY A 91 -1.99 -20.69 -11.11
C GLY A 91 -2.17 -20.11 -12.50
N ILE A 92 -1.56 -18.95 -12.78
CA ILE A 92 -1.53 -18.30 -14.10
C ILE A 92 -0.22 -18.78 -14.76
N PRO A 93 -0.23 -19.90 -15.51
CA PRO A 93 0.97 -20.37 -16.17
C PRO A 93 1.16 -19.49 -17.42
N ASP A 94 2.38 -19.03 -17.65
CA ASP A 94 2.90 -18.74 -18.99
C ASP A 94 2.17 -17.70 -19.87
N LYS A 95 2.08 -16.43 -19.42
CA LYS A 95 1.74 -15.28 -20.30
C LYS A 95 2.79 -14.16 -20.36
N GLY A 96 4.04 -14.47 -19.99
CA GLY A 96 5.21 -13.61 -20.28
C GLY A 96 6.03 -14.12 -21.48
N PRO A 97 6.98 -13.33 -22.03
CA PRO A 97 7.83 -13.73 -23.16
C PRO A 97 8.86 -14.83 -22.85
N LEU A 98 8.66 -15.61 -21.79
CA LEU A 98 9.39 -16.84 -21.49
C LEU A 98 8.38 -17.99 -21.49
N GLY A 99 8.06 -18.44 -22.71
CA GLY A 99 7.62 -19.79 -23.11
C GLY A 99 6.56 -20.52 -22.29
N THR A 100 5.48 -20.92 -22.97
CA THR A 100 4.62 -22.05 -22.62
C THR A 100 5.47 -23.30 -22.43
N GLY A 101 5.66 -23.71 -21.17
CA GLY A 101 6.52 -24.82 -20.79
C GLY A 101 5.76 -25.75 -19.86
N SER A 102 5.05 -26.69 -20.47
CA SER A 102 4.52 -27.91 -19.87
C SER A 102 5.16 -28.29 -18.54
N SER A 103 4.36 -28.31 -17.48
CA SER A 103 4.70 -28.83 -16.14
C SER A 103 4.86 -30.36 -16.12
N ALA A 104 5.53 -30.91 -17.12
CA ALA A 104 5.87 -32.33 -17.25
C ALA A 104 7.36 -32.45 -17.59
N GLY A 105 8.21 -32.29 -16.59
CA GLY A 105 9.67 -32.46 -16.74
C GLY A 105 10.49 -31.46 -15.94
N ALA A 106 10.25 -31.35 -14.64
CA ALA A 106 11.22 -30.70 -13.75
C ALA A 106 12.47 -31.59 -13.65
N GLY A 107 13.41 -31.37 -14.55
CA GLY A 107 14.80 -31.82 -14.37
C GLY A 107 15.35 -31.23 -13.07
N ALA A 108 16.04 -32.05 -12.29
CA ALA A 108 16.72 -31.67 -11.06
C ALA A 108 17.74 -30.56 -11.35
N GLY A 109 17.34 -29.30 -11.13
CA GLY A 109 18.21 -28.14 -11.38
C GLY A 109 17.48 -26.80 -11.48
N SER A 110 16.17 -26.78 -11.75
CA SER A 110 15.36 -25.56 -11.64
C SER A 110 14.91 -25.39 -10.19
N THR A 111 15.41 -24.34 -9.52
CA THR A 111 14.95 -23.93 -8.19
C THR A 111 13.47 -23.59 -8.29
N ALA A 112 12.60 -24.50 -7.84
CA ALA A 112 11.15 -24.29 -7.89
C ALA A 112 10.80 -22.92 -7.28
N VAL A 113 10.14 -22.07 -8.06
CA VAL A 113 9.63 -20.78 -7.58
C VAL A 113 8.60 -21.11 -6.50
N ARG A 114 8.98 -20.94 -5.23
CA ARG A 114 8.06 -21.14 -4.11
C ARG A 114 6.99 -20.05 -4.17
N PRO A 115 5.69 -20.40 -4.05
CA PRO A 115 4.67 -19.41 -3.81
C PRO A 115 5.03 -18.59 -2.56
N LEU A 116 4.65 -17.32 -2.53
CA LEU A 116 4.82 -16.42 -1.39
C LEU A 116 3.94 -16.87 -0.22
N VAL A 117 4.24 -17.98 0.47
CA VAL A 117 3.24 -18.51 1.42
C VAL A 117 3.82 -19.06 2.72
N SER A 118 3.48 -18.33 3.79
CA SER A 118 2.40 -18.77 4.68
C SER A 118 1.36 -17.68 5.02
N ILE A 119 1.62 -16.41 4.69
CA ILE A 119 0.82 -15.26 5.14
C ILE A 119 0.50 -14.35 3.96
N HIS A 120 -0.79 -14.22 3.63
CA HIS A 120 -1.29 -13.30 2.61
C HIS A 120 -2.66 -12.67 2.99
N PRO A 121 -2.70 -11.84 4.03
CA PRO A 121 -3.91 -11.14 4.43
C PRO A 121 -4.03 -9.77 3.77
N ALA A 122 -5.24 -9.23 3.82
CA ALA A 122 -5.55 -7.87 3.41
C ALA A 122 -6.44 -7.20 4.46
N GLN A 123 -6.44 -5.86 4.48
CA GLN A 123 -7.40 -5.00 5.19
C GLN A 123 -7.57 -3.67 4.45
N GLY A 124 -8.77 -3.11 4.41
CA GLY A 124 -9.07 -1.83 3.78
C GLY A 124 -10.46 -1.79 3.16
N THR A 125 -10.61 -0.88 2.21
CA THR A 125 -11.88 -0.65 1.52
C THR A 125 -11.99 -1.55 0.29
N ALA A 126 -13.08 -2.31 0.21
CA ALA A 126 -13.47 -2.98 -1.03
C ALA A 126 -14.37 -2.08 -1.87
N PHE A 127 -14.22 -2.13 -3.19
CA PHE A 127 -15.13 -1.47 -4.14
C PHE A 127 -16.06 -2.49 -4.77
N LYS A 128 -17.37 -2.20 -4.72
CA LYS A 128 -18.38 -3.08 -5.30
C LYS A 128 -18.29 -3.08 -6.82
N SER A 129 -18.53 -4.23 -7.42
CA SER A 129 -18.78 -4.30 -8.87
C SER A 129 -20.07 -3.56 -9.19
N GLN A 130 -19.98 -2.49 -9.98
CA GLN A 130 -21.10 -1.64 -10.35
C GLN A 130 -21.08 -1.33 -11.84
N SER A 131 -22.27 -1.26 -12.45
CA SER A 131 -22.39 -0.80 -13.82
C SER A 131 -21.89 0.65 -13.94
N GLY A 132 -21.07 0.90 -14.96
CA GLY A 132 -20.48 2.23 -15.18
C GLY A 132 -19.25 2.54 -14.33
N ALA A 133 -18.82 1.65 -13.43
CA ALA A 133 -17.55 1.78 -12.71
C ALA A 133 -16.39 1.99 -13.69
N ASP A 134 -15.66 3.10 -13.52
CA ASP A 134 -14.62 3.54 -14.45
C ASP A 134 -13.44 4.26 -13.78
N GLY A 135 -13.29 4.15 -12.46
CA GLY A 135 -12.12 4.65 -11.77
C GLY A 135 -12.13 4.50 -10.25
N SER A 136 -10.95 4.65 -9.66
CA SER A 136 -10.76 4.87 -8.22
C SER A 136 -9.64 5.89 -8.00
N CYS A 137 -9.68 6.58 -6.86
CA CYS A 137 -8.69 7.56 -6.44
C CYS A 137 -8.58 7.59 -4.93
N ALA A 138 -7.36 7.74 -4.42
CA ALA A 138 -7.08 7.81 -3.00
C ALA A 138 -5.78 8.59 -2.73
N THR A 139 -5.65 9.09 -1.50
CA THR A 139 -4.42 9.66 -0.97
C THR A 139 -3.77 8.66 -0.02
N GLN A 140 -2.60 8.17 -0.42
CA GLN A 140 -1.94 7.00 0.14
C GLN A 140 -0.61 7.40 0.76
N SER A 141 -0.38 6.96 2.01
CA SER A 141 0.87 7.20 2.72
C SER A 141 2.03 6.45 2.05
N VAL A 142 3.22 7.05 2.09
CA VAL A 142 4.49 6.39 1.75
C VAL A 142 5.52 6.65 2.85
N THR A 143 6.53 5.79 2.93
CA THR A 143 7.63 5.99 3.87
C THR A 143 8.96 5.60 3.26
N THR A 144 10.00 6.36 3.57
CA THR A 144 11.39 5.99 3.29
C THR A 144 12.02 5.21 4.43
N GLN A 145 11.32 5.06 5.56
CA GLN A 145 11.86 4.42 6.77
C GLN A 145 11.67 2.90 6.75
N LEU A 146 10.67 2.39 6.02
CA LEU A 146 10.43 0.96 5.90
C LEU A 146 11.62 0.28 5.22
N THR A 147 12.18 -0.72 5.90
CA THR A 147 13.24 -1.58 5.39
C THR A 147 12.82 -3.02 5.56
N VAL A 148 12.47 -3.67 4.45
CA VAL A 148 12.16 -5.09 4.45
C VAL A 148 13.45 -5.87 4.59
N LYS A 149 13.57 -6.71 5.61
CA LYS A 149 14.80 -7.47 5.89
C LYS A 149 14.77 -8.87 5.30
N ASN A 150 13.58 -9.46 5.20
CA ASN A 150 13.41 -10.83 4.76
C ASN A 150 13.01 -10.89 3.28
N SER A 151 13.73 -11.67 2.47
CA SER A 151 13.48 -11.79 1.02
C SER A 151 12.18 -12.53 0.66
N ALA A 152 11.55 -13.21 1.62
CA ALA A 152 10.21 -13.80 1.46
C ALA A 152 9.10 -12.83 1.90
N THR A 153 9.45 -11.62 2.33
CA THR A 153 8.48 -10.58 2.67
C THR A 153 8.37 -9.57 1.54
N THR A 154 7.14 -9.25 1.17
CA THR A 154 6.79 -8.15 0.28
C THR A 154 5.60 -7.46 0.90
N ILE A 155 5.67 -6.14 1.04
CA ILE A 155 4.61 -5.34 1.62
C ILE A 155 4.03 -4.47 0.50
N TYR A 156 2.72 -4.59 0.29
CA TYR A 156 1.95 -3.74 -0.62
C TYR A 156 1.01 -2.86 0.18
N THR A 157 1.44 -1.65 0.50
CA THR A 157 0.60 -0.78 1.30
C THR A 157 0.89 0.69 1.08
N PRO A 158 -0.13 1.49 0.72
CA PRO A 158 -1.44 1.05 0.19
C PRO A 158 -1.35 0.48 -1.25
N THR A 159 -2.32 -0.36 -1.64
CA THR A 159 -2.59 -0.76 -3.04
C THR A 159 -4.02 -0.44 -3.45
N MET A 160 -4.25 -0.05 -4.71
CA MET A 160 -5.55 0.35 -5.24
C MET A 160 -5.82 -0.22 -6.64
N TYR A 161 -6.95 -0.93 -6.78
CA TYR A 161 -7.48 -1.48 -8.03
C TYR A 161 -8.92 -1.00 -8.25
N PRO A 162 -9.23 -0.27 -9.34
CA PRO A 162 -10.60 0.15 -9.61
C PRO A 162 -11.56 -1.00 -9.90
N PRO A 163 -12.85 -0.88 -9.53
CA PRO A 163 -13.89 -1.77 -10.04
C PRO A 163 -14.11 -1.56 -11.55
N GLY A 164 -14.84 -2.47 -12.19
CA GLY A 164 -15.17 -2.37 -13.62
C GLY A 164 -14.18 -3.08 -14.56
N GLY A 165 -13.35 -3.98 -14.02
CA GLY A 165 -12.42 -4.80 -14.80
C GLY A 165 -11.17 -4.04 -15.25
N SER A 166 -10.55 -3.31 -14.32
CA SER A 166 -9.37 -2.49 -14.60
C SER A 166 -8.20 -3.29 -15.18
N CYS A 167 -7.48 -2.66 -16.11
CA CYS A 167 -6.20 -3.18 -16.62
C CYS A 167 -5.01 -2.81 -15.74
N VAL A 168 -5.18 -1.89 -14.80
CA VAL A 168 -4.09 -1.34 -14.01
C VAL A 168 -4.46 -1.36 -12.52
N GLU A 169 -3.54 -1.84 -11.71
CA GLU A 169 -3.53 -1.64 -10.27
C GLU A 169 -2.36 -0.71 -9.91
N LEU A 170 -2.60 0.22 -9.00
CA LEU A 170 -1.58 1.11 -8.46
C LEU A 170 -1.13 0.59 -7.09
N VAL A 171 0.14 0.26 -6.96
CA VAL A 171 0.68 -0.47 -5.80
C VAL A 171 1.83 0.32 -5.18
N THR A 172 1.80 0.59 -3.88
CA THR A 172 3.01 0.97 -3.15
C THR A 172 3.74 -0.29 -2.71
N VAL A 173 4.91 -0.56 -3.31
CA VAL A 173 5.67 -1.80 -3.08
C VAL A 173 6.92 -1.55 -2.25
N TYR A 174 7.10 -2.40 -1.24
CA TYR A 174 8.33 -2.51 -0.46
C TYR A 174 8.85 -3.94 -0.48
N THR A 175 10.11 -4.10 -0.89
CA THR A 175 10.89 -5.34 -0.83
C THR A 175 12.25 -5.04 -0.20
N THR A 176 13.14 -6.04 -0.11
CA THR A 176 14.50 -5.85 0.38
C THR A 176 15.32 -4.84 -0.43
N SER A 177 14.93 -4.59 -1.68
CA SER A 177 15.67 -3.72 -2.62
C SER A 177 14.82 -2.64 -3.30
N VAL A 178 13.49 -2.70 -3.16
CA VAL A 178 12.57 -1.78 -3.84
C VAL A 178 11.71 -1.04 -2.83
N ARG A 179 11.54 0.26 -3.04
CA ARG A 179 10.53 1.11 -2.41
C ARG A 179 9.99 2.01 -3.50
N ALA A 180 8.81 1.71 -4.02
CA ALA A 180 8.30 2.37 -5.21
C ALA A 180 6.78 2.47 -5.20
N VAL A 181 6.26 3.43 -5.94
CA VAL A 181 4.89 3.41 -6.43
C VAL A 181 4.91 2.79 -7.82
N SER A 182 4.16 1.72 -8.02
CA SER A 182 4.24 0.86 -9.19
C SER A 182 2.87 0.64 -9.82
N ALA A 183 2.85 0.37 -11.12
CA ALA A 183 1.65 -0.05 -11.83
C ALA A 183 1.78 -1.53 -12.22
N TRP A 184 0.80 -2.35 -11.80
CA TRP A 184 0.67 -3.73 -12.24
C TRP A 184 -0.30 -3.81 -13.42
N ASP A 185 0.15 -4.46 -14.51
CA ASP A 185 -0.62 -4.68 -15.73
C ASP A 185 -1.43 -5.98 -15.62
N TRP A 186 -2.74 -5.86 -15.46
CA TRP A 186 -3.66 -7.00 -15.42
C TRP A 186 -4.14 -7.47 -16.80
N CYS A 187 -3.88 -6.73 -17.87
CA CYS A 187 -4.48 -6.98 -19.18
C CYS A 187 -3.54 -7.60 -20.21
N ARG A 188 -2.23 -7.35 -20.13
CA ARG A 188 -1.27 -7.88 -21.11
C ARG A 188 -0.21 -8.73 -20.44
N SER A 189 0.71 -8.13 -19.67
CA SER A 189 1.84 -8.86 -19.13
C SER A 189 1.53 -9.60 -17.84
N VAL A 190 0.53 -9.22 -17.04
CA VAL A 190 0.33 -9.77 -15.69
C VAL A 190 1.61 -9.62 -14.87
N SER A 191 2.11 -8.38 -14.76
CA SER A 191 3.36 -8.03 -14.08
C SER A 191 3.40 -6.54 -13.72
N PHE A 192 4.37 -6.15 -12.89
CA PHE A 192 4.76 -4.74 -12.80
C PHE A 192 5.27 -4.24 -14.15
N ALA A 193 4.74 -3.09 -14.60
CA ALA A 193 5.02 -2.52 -15.92
C ALA A 193 5.62 -1.10 -15.86
N ALA A 194 5.31 -0.35 -14.80
CA ALA A 194 5.89 0.95 -14.52
C ALA A 194 6.18 1.09 -13.03
N SER A 195 7.19 1.88 -12.65
CA SER A 195 7.49 2.18 -11.25
C SER A 195 8.22 3.50 -11.12
N VAL A 196 7.98 4.23 -10.04
CA VAL A 196 8.75 5.40 -9.62
C VAL A 196 9.30 5.17 -8.21
N PRO A 197 10.61 5.33 -7.97
CA PRO A 197 11.19 5.11 -6.64
C PRO A 197 10.70 6.17 -5.64
N ILE A 198 10.43 5.75 -4.40
CA ILE A 198 10.12 6.65 -3.29
C ILE A 198 11.44 7.22 -2.74
N ASN A 199 11.93 8.27 -3.38
CA ASN A 199 13.13 9.01 -2.99
C ASN A 199 12.79 10.49 -2.73
N SER A 200 13.79 11.31 -2.41
CA SER A 200 13.58 12.74 -2.13
C SER A 200 12.90 13.51 -3.27
N SER A 201 13.19 13.17 -4.52
CA SER A 201 12.54 13.78 -5.69
C SER A 201 11.05 13.42 -5.74
N PHE A 202 10.71 12.14 -5.57
CA PHE A 202 9.32 11.70 -5.48
C PHE A 202 8.58 12.41 -4.34
N LEU A 203 9.19 12.47 -3.15
CA LEU A 203 8.58 13.14 -2.00
C LEU A 203 8.32 14.62 -2.29
N SER A 204 9.28 15.33 -2.90
CA SER A 204 9.12 16.76 -3.21
C SER A 204 8.09 17.06 -4.31
N THR A 205 7.88 16.12 -5.25
CA THR A 205 7.04 16.36 -6.43
C THR A 205 5.62 15.82 -6.24
N TYR A 206 5.48 14.62 -5.67
CA TYR A 206 4.24 13.85 -5.69
C TYR A 206 3.57 13.69 -4.33
N THR A 207 4.10 14.31 -3.27
CA THR A 207 3.45 14.27 -1.95
C THR A 207 2.90 15.61 -1.51
N ASN A 208 1.87 15.56 -0.65
CA ASN A 208 1.21 16.72 -0.06
C ASN A 208 2.01 17.40 1.07
N GLY A 209 3.32 17.14 1.17
CA GLY A 209 4.16 17.59 2.28
C GLY A 209 4.12 16.71 3.54
N SER A 210 3.23 15.70 3.60
CA SER A 210 3.10 14.76 4.72
C SER A 210 3.50 13.32 4.36
N SER A 211 4.35 13.14 3.34
CA SER A 211 4.70 11.82 2.80
C SER A 211 3.48 11.01 2.35
N ALA A 212 2.45 11.65 1.81
CA ALA A 212 1.33 10.96 1.18
C ALA A 212 1.12 11.48 -0.25
N TYR A 213 0.97 10.57 -1.21
CA TYR A 213 0.69 10.91 -2.60
C TYR A 213 -0.78 10.66 -2.94
N THR A 214 -1.31 11.38 -3.92
CA THR A 214 -2.65 11.08 -4.45
C THR A 214 -2.51 10.39 -5.79
N GLY A 215 -3.04 9.18 -5.87
CA GLY A 215 -3.07 8.37 -7.09
C GLY A 215 -4.50 8.22 -7.61
N ARG A 216 -4.64 8.08 -8.92
CA ARG A 216 -5.90 7.66 -9.54
C ARG A 216 -5.65 6.63 -10.62
N VAL A 217 -6.61 5.74 -10.81
CA VAL A 217 -6.64 4.83 -11.95
C VAL A 217 -8.02 4.95 -12.61
N VAL A 218 -8.05 5.31 -13.88
CA VAL A 218 -9.29 5.69 -14.59
C VAL A 218 -9.36 5.02 -15.96
N ARG A 219 -10.54 4.54 -16.35
CA ARG A 219 -10.81 4.06 -17.70
C ARG A 219 -10.92 5.26 -18.65
N THR A 220 -9.95 5.39 -19.55
CA THR A 220 -9.86 6.47 -20.53
C THR A 220 -10.49 6.09 -21.88
N SER A 221 -10.70 4.80 -22.14
CA SER A 221 -11.50 4.33 -23.29
C SER A 221 -12.28 3.07 -22.92
N ALA A 222 -13.61 3.14 -22.99
CA ALA A 222 -14.46 1.97 -22.76
C ALA A 222 -14.37 0.95 -23.91
N ALA A 223 -14.22 1.41 -25.15
CA ALA A 223 -14.22 0.55 -26.35
C ALA A 223 -13.05 -0.43 -26.40
N SER A 224 -11.89 -0.02 -25.87
CA SER A 224 -10.65 -0.80 -25.84
C SER A 224 -10.27 -1.28 -24.42
N ASN A 225 -11.13 -1.02 -23.43
CA ASN A 225 -10.83 -1.20 -22.02
C ASN A 225 -9.47 -0.58 -21.63
N THR A 226 -9.24 0.68 -22.01
CA THR A 226 -8.00 1.39 -21.72
C THR A 226 -8.10 2.06 -20.36
N TRP A 227 -7.13 1.77 -19.49
CA TRP A 227 -7.00 2.34 -18.15
C TRP A 227 -5.68 3.08 -18.02
N THR A 228 -5.69 4.16 -17.24
CA THR A 228 -4.55 5.02 -17.01
C THR A 228 -4.37 5.26 -15.52
N ALA A 229 -3.21 4.87 -14.99
CA ALA A 229 -2.75 5.24 -13.66
C ALA A 229 -1.98 6.56 -13.71
N ALA A 230 -2.30 7.48 -12.82
CA ALA A 230 -1.68 8.79 -12.73
C ALA A 230 -1.43 9.19 -11.27
N LEU A 231 -0.39 10.00 -11.05
CA LEU A 231 -0.04 10.58 -9.76
C LEU A 231 -0.23 12.10 -9.81
N TYR A 232 -0.75 12.68 -8.74
CA TYR A 232 -0.89 14.13 -8.65
C TYR A 232 0.46 14.76 -8.33
N ASN A 233 0.97 15.56 -9.26
CA ASN A 233 2.16 16.38 -9.09
C ASN A 233 1.79 17.61 -8.26
N TYR A 234 2.01 17.53 -6.95
CA TYR A 234 1.73 18.61 -6.00
C TYR A 234 2.57 19.87 -6.28
N ALA A 235 3.77 19.71 -6.83
CA ALA A 235 4.62 20.85 -7.20
C ALA A 235 4.08 21.64 -8.39
N ALA A 236 3.39 20.99 -9.33
CA ALA A 236 2.86 21.59 -10.55
C ALA A 236 1.33 21.70 -10.61
N GLY A 237 0.62 21.19 -9.61
CA GLY A 237 -0.84 21.20 -9.55
C GLY A 237 -1.54 20.42 -10.68
N ARG A 238 -0.96 19.31 -11.15
CA ARG A 238 -1.45 18.56 -12.33
C ARG A 238 -1.31 17.04 -12.19
N TRP A 239 -1.97 16.28 -13.07
CA TRP A 239 -1.88 14.82 -13.10
C TRP A 239 -0.82 14.32 -14.06
N ASP A 240 0.26 13.71 -13.57
CA ASP A 240 1.26 13.06 -14.43
C ASP A 240 0.95 11.57 -14.57
N THR A 241 1.09 11.04 -15.79
CA THR A 241 0.75 9.65 -16.12
C THR A 241 1.89 8.70 -15.73
N LEU A 242 1.57 7.68 -14.95
CA LEU A 242 2.52 6.60 -14.60
C LEU A 242 2.48 5.49 -15.65
N PHE A 243 1.28 5.04 -16.02
CA PHE A 243 1.10 3.89 -16.90
C PHE A 243 -0.28 3.91 -17.57
N THR A 244 -0.33 3.47 -18.84
CA THR A 244 -1.57 3.27 -19.59
C THR A 244 -1.55 1.90 -20.23
N GLN A 245 -2.65 1.16 -20.10
CA GLN A 245 -2.78 -0.18 -20.66
C GLN A 245 -4.20 -0.45 -21.13
N SER A 246 -4.33 -1.28 -22.16
CA SER A 246 -5.60 -1.71 -22.75
C SER A 246 -5.67 -3.22 -22.88
N GLY A 247 -6.87 -3.78 -23.01
CA GLY A 247 -7.06 -5.19 -23.31
C GLY A 247 -8.02 -5.89 -22.36
N THR A 248 -7.94 -7.22 -22.33
CA THR A 248 -8.85 -8.04 -21.51
C THR A 248 -8.28 -8.23 -20.12
N ASN A 249 -9.03 -7.83 -19.09
CA ASN A 249 -8.65 -8.07 -17.71
C ASN A 249 -8.46 -9.57 -17.46
N GLN A 250 -7.28 -9.95 -16.97
CA GLN A 250 -6.91 -11.34 -16.72
C GLN A 250 -7.01 -11.73 -15.24
N SER A 251 -7.36 -10.80 -14.34
CA SER A 251 -7.60 -11.11 -12.91
C SER A 251 -8.89 -11.92 -12.69
N GLY A 252 -9.83 -11.89 -13.64
CA GLY A 252 -11.18 -12.45 -13.46
C GLY A 252 -12.07 -11.62 -12.52
N ARG A 253 -11.60 -10.45 -12.06
CA ARG A 253 -12.31 -9.61 -11.09
C ARG A 253 -13.08 -8.47 -11.75
N THR A 254 -14.17 -8.06 -11.11
CA THR A 254 -14.98 -6.91 -11.54
C THR A 254 -15.25 -5.92 -10.39
N ASP A 255 -15.03 -6.38 -9.16
CA ASP A 255 -14.85 -5.58 -7.96
C ASP A 255 -13.46 -4.91 -7.93
N GLY A 256 -13.25 -4.07 -6.93
CA GLY A 256 -12.00 -3.34 -6.73
C GLY A 256 -11.60 -3.24 -5.26
N TRP A 257 -10.50 -2.56 -4.98
CA TRP A 257 -10.01 -2.34 -3.62
C TRP A 257 -9.14 -1.10 -3.48
N ASP A 258 -9.04 -0.63 -2.25
CA ASP A 258 -7.95 0.18 -1.71
C ASP A 258 -7.59 -0.39 -0.33
N ILE A 259 -6.46 -1.11 -0.23
CA ILE A 259 -6.13 -1.98 0.92
C ILE A 259 -4.64 -1.92 1.28
N GLU A 260 -4.33 -2.31 2.51
CA GLU A 260 -3.06 -2.92 2.88
C GLU A 260 -3.11 -4.41 2.53
N GLU A 261 -2.11 -4.89 1.79
CA GLU A 261 -1.90 -6.30 1.48
C GLU A 261 -0.42 -6.62 1.76
N LEU A 262 -0.11 -7.81 2.30
CA LEU A 262 1.28 -8.23 2.43
C LEU A 262 1.45 -9.71 2.19
N TYR A 263 2.64 -10.06 1.78
CA TYR A 263 3.11 -11.42 1.63
C TYR A 263 4.27 -11.60 2.58
N SER A 264 4.20 -12.61 3.46
CA SER A 264 5.30 -12.89 4.38
C SER A 264 5.34 -14.36 4.77
N ALA A 265 6.33 -14.68 5.59
CA ALA A 265 6.50 -15.96 6.25
C ALA A 265 6.65 -15.73 7.75
N THR A 266 6.34 -16.75 8.55
CA THR A 266 6.57 -16.72 9.99
C THR A 266 8.02 -17.05 10.31
N GLY A 267 8.62 -16.32 11.26
CA GLY A 267 9.88 -16.70 11.88
C GLY A 267 9.70 -17.83 12.91
N SER A 268 10.79 -18.19 13.59
CA SER A 268 10.78 -19.22 14.64
C SER A 268 9.91 -18.89 15.85
N SER A 269 9.63 -17.59 16.08
CA SER A 269 8.72 -17.12 17.13
C SER A 269 7.23 -17.26 16.78
N GLY A 270 6.90 -17.72 15.57
CA GLY A 270 5.52 -17.77 15.06
C GLY A 270 4.98 -16.41 14.60
N ARG A 271 5.77 -15.34 14.68
CA ARG A 271 5.43 -13.99 14.20
C ARG A 271 5.86 -13.80 12.75
N ALA A 272 5.08 -13.07 11.95
CA ALA A 272 5.47 -12.70 10.59
C ALA A 272 6.73 -11.83 10.58
N TYR A 273 7.60 -11.99 9.58
CA TYR A 273 8.75 -11.09 9.39
C TYR A 273 8.31 -9.65 9.14
N SER A 274 7.17 -9.43 8.48
CA SER A 274 6.61 -8.11 8.23
C SER A 274 6.34 -7.31 9.51
N CYS A 275 6.11 -7.97 10.65
CA CYS A 275 5.92 -7.29 11.92
C CYS A 275 7.12 -6.46 12.36
N ASP A 276 8.32 -7.04 12.23
CA ASP A 276 9.54 -6.36 12.62
C ASP A 276 9.93 -5.25 11.63
N ASP A 277 9.55 -5.43 10.37
CA ASP A 277 9.81 -4.45 9.32
C ASP A 277 8.86 -3.24 9.43
N MET A 278 7.60 -3.46 9.83
CA MET A 278 6.56 -2.42 9.93
C MET A 278 6.44 -1.78 11.32
N ALA A 279 7.14 -2.29 12.34
CA ALA A 279 6.98 -1.87 13.73
C ALA A 279 7.08 -0.34 13.92
N GLY A 280 6.03 0.26 14.48
CA GLY A 280 5.96 1.70 14.75
C GLY A 280 5.75 2.59 13.52
N LEU A 281 5.61 2.00 12.32
CA LEU A 281 5.27 2.72 11.10
C LEU A 281 3.76 2.76 10.93
N THR A 282 3.26 3.87 10.40
CA THR A 282 1.85 4.05 10.05
C THR A 282 1.69 4.02 8.55
N PHE A 283 0.70 3.27 8.09
CA PHE A 283 0.24 3.23 6.70
C PHE A 283 -1.24 3.57 6.67
N GLU A 284 -1.65 4.42 5.76
CA GLU A 284 -3.04 4.84 5.63
C GLU A 284 -3.38 5.18 4.19
N SER A 285 -4.68 5.07 3.90
CA SER A 285 -5.28 5.58 2.69
C SER A 285 -6.52 6.38 3.07
N SER A 286 -6.69 7.54 2.46
CA SER A 286 -7.74 8.51 2.80
C SER A 286 -8.29 9.19 1.54
N SER A 287 -9.42 9.89 1.66
CA SER A 287 -10.11 10.50 0.52
C SER A 287 -10.41 9.46 -0.57
N ILE A 288 -10.75 8.24 -0.16
CA ILE A 288 -10.98 7.11 -1.06
C ILE A 288 -12.28 7.38 -1.81
N SER A 289 -12.21 7.33 -3.14
CA SER A 289 -13.33 7.63 -4.02
C SER A 289 -13.40 6.67 -5.19
N VAL A 290 -14.62 6.41 -5.65
CA VAL A 290 -14.93 5.59 -6.82
C VAL A 290 -15.54 6.48 -7.89
N ARG A 291 -15.20 6.22 -9.15
CA ARG A 291 -15.75 6.90 -10.31
C ARG A 291 -16.73 5.99 -11.04
N ASN A 292 -17.93 6.50 -11.27
CA ASN A 292 -18.96 5.82 -12.06
C ASN A 292 -19.46 6.77 -13.14
N ASN A 293 -19.44 6.32 -14.39
CA ASN A 293 -19.87 7.09 -15.57
C ASN A 293 -19.27 8.50 -15.58
N GLY A 294 -17.97 8.59 -15.33
CA GLY A 294 -17.24 9.84 -15.31
C GLY A 294 -17.35 10.68 -14.03
N THR A 295 -18.23 10.32 -13.09
CA THR A 295 -18.52 11.09 -11.88
C THR A 295 -17.85 10.47 -10.66
N TRP A 296 -17.10 11.27 -9.91
CA TRP A 296 -16.48 10.86 -8.65
C TRP A 296 -17.47 10.90 -7.49
N SER A 297 -17.42 9.87 -6.64
CA SER A 297 -18.14 9.80 -5.37
C SER A 297 -17.21 9.26 -4.30
N VAL A 298 -17.30 9.80 -3.08
CA VAL A 298 -16.59 9.26 -1.92
C VAL A 298 -17.00 7.79 -1.71
N ALA A 299 -16.10 6.97 -1.22
CA ALA A 299 -16.39 5.60 -0.81
C ALA A 299 -17.42 5.60 0.33
N THR A 300 -18.51 4.87 0.13
CA THR A 300 -19.66 4.77 1.05
C THR A 300 -20.20 3.35 1.01
N SER A 301 -21.15 3.01 1.87
CA SER A 301 -21.81 1.70 1.81
C SER A 301 -22.54 1.44 0.48
N ALA A 302 -22.83 2.48 -0.32
CA ALA A 302 -23.48 2.33 -1.62
C ALA A 302 -22.54 1.75 -2.69
N ASN A 303 -21.25 2.10 -2.68
CA ASN A 303 -20.26 1.72 -3.68
C ASN A 303 -19.07 0.91 -3.10
N SER A 304 -19.05 0.70 -1.78
CA SER A 304 -17.97 0.02 -1.07
C SER A 304 -18.47 -0.88 0.05
N ASP A 305 -17.61 -1.81 0.48
CA ASP A 305 -17.79 -2.64 1.67
C ASP A 305 -16.42 -3.01 2.29
N THR A 306 -16.40 -3.96 3.22
CA THR A 306 -15.21 -4.38 3.98
C THR A 306 -14.88 -5.86 3.81
N HIS A 307 -15.25 -6.51 2.69
CA HIS A 307 -15.02 -7.96 2.57
C HIS A 307 -13.54 -8.37 2.53
N TYR A 308 -12.63 -7.41 2.30
CA TYR A 308 -11.18 -7.59 2.45
C TYR A 308 -10.68 -7.41 3.88
N ASP A 309 -11.48 -6.91 4.84
CA ASP A 309 -11.05 -6.69 6.22
C ASP A 309 -10.88 -8.01 6.99
N GLN A 310 -9.73 -8.66 6.78
CA GLN A 310 -9.34 -9.83 7.57
C GLN A 310 -9.02 -9.43 9.02
N PRO A 311 -9.14 -10.33 10.01
CA PRO A 311 -8.77 -10.01 11.39
C PRO A 311 -7.25 -9.80 11.53
N ASN A 312 -6.81 -8.99 12.50
CA ASN A 312 -5.39 -8.75 12.74
C ASN A 312 -4.57 -10.03 12.98
N SER A 313 -5.19 -11.10 13.49
CA SER A 313 -4.56 -12.40 13.67
C SER A 313 -4.09 -13.04 12.35
N ALA A 314 -4.72 -12.74 11.21
CA ALA A 314 -4.34 -13.26 9.89
C ALA A 314 -2.96 -12.77 9.42
N PHE A 315 -2.46 -11.68 10.00
CA PHE A 315 -1.14 -11.10 9.74
C PHE A 315 -0.04 -11.68 10.62
N TYR A 316 -0.38 -12.56 11.58
CA TYR A 316 0.57 -13.13 12.54
C TYR A 316 1.41 -12.05 13.23
N CYS A 317 0.74 -10.95 13.57
CA CYS A 317 1.34 -9.74 14.09
C CYS A 317 0.56 -9.19 15.29
N PRO A 318 0.84 -9.64 16.51
CA PRO A 318 0.01 -9.28 17.66
C PRO A 318 0.12 -7.80 18.06
N THR A 319 1.19 -7.11 17.65
CA THR A 319 1.43 -5.69 17.98
C THR A 319 0.76 -4.73 17.00
N ARG A 320 0.36 -5.21 15.81
CA ARG A 320 -0.24 -4.34 14.80
C ARG A 320 -1.66 -3.95 15.18
N SER A 321 -2.08 -2.79 14.70
CA SER A 321 -3.45 -2.32 14.80
C SER A 321 -3.97 -1.85 13.45
N TYR A 322 -5.28 -1.97 13.25
CA TYR A 322 -5.99 -1.50 12.07
C TYR A 322 -7.26 -0.80 12.50
N GLN A 323 -7.58 0.30 11.84
CA GLN A 323 -8.76 1.12 12.11
C GLN A 323 -9.32 1.69 10.81
N MET A 324 -10.62 1.51 10.60
CA MET A 324 -11.38 2.29 9.63
C MET A 324 -11.79 3.61 10.31
N LEU A 325 -11.00 4.67 10.12
CA LEU A 325 -11.18 5.98 10.75
C LEU A 325 -12.42 6.72 10.22
N SER A 326 -12.69 6.58 8.92
CA SER A 326 -13.94 7.00 8.26
C SER A 326 -14.42 5.83 7.42
N THR A 327 -15.69 5.44 7.58
CA THR A 327 -16.21 4.20 6.98
C THR A 327 -16.00 4.22 5.46
N TYR A 328 -15.17 3.29 4.97
CA TYR A 328 -14.75 3.11 3.57
C TYR A 328 -13.85 4.22 2.98
N ASP A 329 -13.84 5.42 3.55
CA ASP A 329 -13.09 6.56 3.01
C ASP A 329 -11.68 6.72 3.61
N HIS A 330 -11.45 6.22 4.83
CA HIS A 330 -10.15 6.35 5.49
C HIS A 330 -9.87 5.15 6.39
N TRP A 331 -8.84 4.38 6.05
CA TRP A 331 -8.30 3.34 6.91
C TRP A 331 -6.85 3.64 7.30
N ARG A 332 -6.43 3.12 8.46
CA ARG A 332 -5.09 3.26 9.02
C ARG A 332 -4.63 1.94 9.64
N ALA A 333 -3.42 1.54 9.29
CA ALA A 333 -2.69 0.43 9.89
C ALA A 333 -1.41 0.94 10.57
N VAL A 334 -1.09 0.36 11.73
CA VAL A 334 0.17 0.61 12.46
C VAL A 334 0.81 -0.73 12.78
N GLY A 335 2.08 -0.90 12.44
CA GLY A 335 2.85 -2.14 12.70
C GLY A 335 3.30 -2.31 14.15
#